data_AF-W1YUR4-F1
#
_entry.id   AF-W1YUR4-F1
#
_cell.length_a   1.000
_cell.length_b   1.000
_cell.length_c   1.000
_cell.angle_alpha   90.00
_cell.angle_beta   90.00
_cell.angle_gamma   90.00
#
_symmetry.space_group_name_H-M   'P 1'
#
loop_
_entity.id
_entity.type
_entity.pdbx_description
1 polymer ?
#
loop_
_entity_poly.entity_id
_entity_poly.type
_entity_poly.pdbx_seq_one_letter_code
_entity_poly.pdbx_strand_id
1 'polypeptide(L)'
;SRHMVHELVSNLRKELAGVAGCAVAIAPPEMYIDMAKREAEGSHIMLGAQNVDLNLSGAFTGETSAAMLKDIGAQYIIIGHSERRTY
;
A
#
# COMPACT_ATOMS: atom_id res chain seq x y z
N SER A 1 -8.18 -3.66 -10.31
CA SER A 1 -8.81 -2.55 -11.06
C SER A 1 -9.18 -1.45 -10.08
N ARG A 2 -9.46 -0.22 -10.54
CA ARG A 2 -9.95 0.86 -9.65
C ARG A 2 -11.21 0.46 -8.87
N HIS A 3 -12.16 -0.18 -9.56
CA HIS A 3 -13.40 -0.68 -8.94
C HIS A 3 -13.13 -1.64 -7.78
N MET A 4 -12.20 -2.58 -7.96
CA MET A 4 -11.85 -3.54 -6.91
C MET A 4 -11.22 -2.87 -5.68
N VAL A 5 -10.38 -1.85 -5.88
CA VAL A 5 -9.78 -1.09 -4.76
C VAL A 5 -10.88 -0.38 -3.98
N HIS A 6 -11.79 0.31 -4.68
CA HIS A 6 -12.94 0.96 -4.09
C HIS A 6 -13.79 0.02 -3.25
N GLU A 7 -14.21 -1.09 -3.85
CA GLU A 7 -15.07 -2.07 -3.20
C GLU A 7 -14.39 -2.65 -1.95
N LEU A 8 -13.13 -3.07 -2.06
CA LEU A 8 -12.38 -3.65 -0.96
C LEU A 8 -12.20 -2.65 0.20
N VAL A 9 -11.70 -1.45 -0.08
CA VAL A 9 -11.41 -0.45 0.96
C VAL A 9 -12.70 0.02 1.63
N SER A 10 -13.76 0.27 0.86
CA SER A 10 -15.08 0.66 1.38
C SER A 10 -15.66 -0.39 2.33
N ASN A 11 -15.61 -1.67 1.93
CA ASN A 11 -16.13 -2.75 2.75
C ASN A 11 -15.25 -2.97 4.00
N LEU A 12 -13.93 -2.95 3.85
CA LEU A 12 -13.00 -3.12 4.97
C LEU A 12 -13.17 -2.02 6.02
N ARG A 13 -13.38 -0.76 5.60
CA ARG A 13 -13.68 0.34 6.52
C ARG A 13 -14.92 0.10 7.37
N LYS A 14 -15.99 -0.45 6.78
CA LYS A 14 -17.23 -0.73 7.49
C LYS A 14 -17.03 -1.81 8.54
N GLU A 15 -16.39 -2.91 8.17
CA GLU A 15 -16.15 -4.04 9.07
C GLU A 15 -15.20 -3.68 10.22
N LEU A 16 -14.28 -2.72 10.01
CA LEU A 16 -13.30 -2.32 11.02
C LEU A 16 -13.74 -1.16 11.93
N ALA A 17 -14.92 -0.56 11.74
CA ALA A 17 -15.34 0.67 12.42
C ALA A 17 -15.38 0.58 13.96
N GLY A 18 -15.39 -0.63 14.53
CA GLY A 18 -15.33 -0.87 15.98
C GLY A 18 -14.23 -1.85 16.40
N VAL A 19 -13.34 -2.23 15.49
CA VAL A 19 -12.27 -3.21 15.79
C VAL A 19 -11.09 -2.48 16.42
N ALA A 20 -10.65 -2.97 17.59
CA ALA A 20 -9.51 -2.45 18.32
C ALA A 20 -8.52 -3.59 18.67
N GLY A 21 -7.28 -3.22 19.02
CA GLY A 21 -6.25 -4.18 19.43
C GLY A 21 -5.58 -4.94 18.29
N CYS A 22 -5.88 -4.58 17.03
CA CYS A 22 -5.24 -5.16 15.84
C CYS A 22 -4.85 -4.04 14.88
N ALA A 23 -3.60 -4.07 14.39
CA ALA A 23 -3.15 -3.18 13.34
C ALA A 23 -3.52 -3.79 11.97
N VAL A 24 -4.17 -3.01 11.11
CA VAL A 24 -4.56 -3.43 9.77
C VAL A 24 -3.82 -2.59 8.75
N ALA A 25 -3.10 -3.26 7.85
CA ALA A 25 -2.44 -2.62 6.72
C ALA A 25 -2.88 -3.28 5.40
N ILE A 26 -2.98 -2.49 4.34
CA ILE A 26 -3.23 -2.99 2.98
C ILE A 26 -2.06 -2.61 2.06
N ALA A 27 -1.66 -3.52 1.18
CA ALA A 27 -0.60 -3.31 0.18
C ALA A 27 -1.15 -3.56 -1.23
N PRO A 28 -1.86 -2.58 -1.83
CA PRO A 28 -2.36 -2.71 -3.20
C PRO A 28 -1.21 -2.65 -4.22
N PRO A 29 -1.45 -3.05 -5.48
CA PRO A 29 -0.52 -2.75 -6.57
C PRO A 29 -0.21 -1.26 -6.62
N GLU A 30 1.04 -0.92 -6.92
CA GLU A 30 1.59 0.44 -6.82
C GLU A 30 0.74 1.50 -7.54
N MET A 31 0.23 1.14 -8.71
CA MET A 31 -0.62 1.96 -9.58
C MET A 31 -1.91 2.46 -8.88
N TYR A 32 -2.28 1.87 -7.75
CA TYR A 32 -3.49 2.19 -6.99
C TYR A 32 -3.23 2.65 -5.55
N ILE A 33 -1.97 2.82 -5.11
CA ILE A 33 -1.68 3.20 -3.71
C ILE A 33 -2.31 4.56 -3.36
N ASP A 34 -2.18 5.57 -4.21
CA ASP A 34 -2.76 6.90 -3.97
C ASP A 34 -4.30 6.87 -3.95
N MET A 35 -4.93 6.00 -4.75
CA MET A 35 -6.38 5.80 -4.69
C MET A 35 -6.79 5.15 -3.37
N ALA A 36 -6.08 4.07 -2.96
CA ALA A 36 -6.34 3.40 -1.70
C ALA A 36 -6.14 4.32 -0.50
N LYS A 37 -5.16 5.23 -0.56
CA LYS A 37 -4.96 6.29 0.45
C LYS A 37 -6.21 7.13 0.64
N ARG A 38 -6.72 7.71 -0.44
CA ARG A 38 -7.88 8.60 -0.40
C ARG A 38 -9.12 7.85 0.10
N GLU A 39 -9.28 6.61 -0.32
CA GLU A 39 -10.43 5.81 0.09
C GLU A 39 -10.32 5.31 1.54
N ALA A 40 -9.11 5.11 2.07
CA ALA A 40 -8.86 4.73 3.46
C ALA A 40 -8.88 5.91 4.44
N GLU A 41 -8.98 7.16 3.94
CA GLU A 41 -8.92 8.37 4.76
C GLU A 41 -9.98 8.37 5.88
N GLY A 42 -9.55 8.74 7.09
CA GLY A 42 -10.38 8.71 8.29
C GLY A 42 -10.62 7.31 8.89
N SER A 43 -9.97 6.27 8.38
CA SER A 43 -9.96 4.94 8.99
C SER A 43 -8.65 4.62 9.70
N HIS A 44 -8.60 3.51 10.43
CA HIS A 44 -7.38 2.97 11.03
C HIS A 44 -6.58 2.04 10.09
N ILE A 45 -6.97 1.96 8.81
CA ILE A 45 -6.27 1.16 7.81
C ILE A 45 -4.97 1.87 7.42
N MET A 46 -3.84 1.21 7.66
CA MET A 46 -2.52 1.69 7.29
C MET A 46 -2.21 1.29 5.84
N LEU A 47 -1.42 2.12 5.15
CA LEU A 47 -0.99 1.82 3.79
C LEU A 47 0.36 1.14 3.77
N GLY A 48 0.52 0.22 2.81
CA GLY A 48 1.80 -0.32 2.44
C GLY A 48 1.97 -0.51 0.94
N ALA A 49 3.16 -0.96 0.57
CA ALA A 49 3.54 -1.30 -0.80
C ALA A 49 4.04 -2.75 -0.88
N GLN A 50 4.03 -3.31 -2.10
CA GLN A 50 4.35 -4.72 -2.32
C GLN A 50 5.84 -4.97 -2.58
N ASN A 51 6.60 -3.93 -2.90
CA ASN A 51 8.05 -3.97 -3.12
C ASN A 51 8.62 -2.55 -3.04
N VAL A 52 9.95 -2.44 -2.97
CA VAL A 52 10.68 -1.18 -3.09
C VAL A 52 12.10 -1.45 -3.59
N ASP A 53 12.66 -0.52 -4.34
CA ASP A 53 14.06 -0.55 -4.74
C ASP A 53 14.98 0.11 -3.69
N LEU A 54 16.27 -0.19 -3.75
CA LEU A 54 17.28 0.34 -2.83
C LEU A 54 17.57 1.84 -3.06
N ASN A 55 17.34 2.34 -4.27
CA ASN A 55 17.68 3.70 -4.64
C ASN A 55 16.58 4.68 -4.24
N LEU A 56 16.95 5.81 -3.61
CA LEU A 56 16.01 6.85 -3.23
C LEU A 56 15.63 7.77 -4.39
N SER A 57 16.55 7.96 -5.34
CA SER A 57 16.38 8.71 -6.59
C SER A 57 17.48 8.34 -7.59
N GLY A 58 17.29 8.65 -8.87
CA GLY A 58 18.31 8.45 -9.91
C GLY A 58 17.76 7.84 -11.19
N ALA A 59 18.68 7.39 -12.05
CA ALA A 59 18.38 6.81 -13.35
C ALA A 59 18.05 5.30 -13.26
N PHE A 60 16.94 4.97 -12.57
CA PHE A 60 16.45 3.61 -12.35
C PHE A 60 15.04 3.47 -12.92
N THR A 61 14.95 3.43 -14.25
CA THR A 61 13.67 3.43 -14.97
C THR A 61 12.81 2.24 -14.55
N GLY A 62 11.60 2.52 -14.06
CA GLY A 62 10.60 1.51 -13.67
C GLY A 62 10.67 1.10 -12.20
N GLU A 63 11.68 1.54 -11.46
CA GLU A 63 11.82 1.23 -10.04
C GLU A 63 11.10 2.23 -9.13
N THR A 64 10.66 1.73 -7.99
CA THR A 64 9.93 2.49 -6.96
C THR A 64 10.83 2.79 -5.79
N SER A 65 10.99 4.07 -5.44
CA SER A 65 11.82 4.43 -4.30
C SER A 65 11.04 4.48 -2.98
N ALA A 66 11.74 4.19 -1.88
CA ALA A 66 11.18 4.36 -0.54
C ALA A 66 10.78 5.83 -0.25
N ALA A 67 11.45 6.79 -0.90
CA ALA A 67 11.11 8.21 -0.78
C ALA A 67 9.73 8.52 -1.40
N MET A 68 9.43 7.98 -2.59
CA MET A 68 8.13 8.13 -3.24
C MET A 68 7.01 7.49 -2.42
N LEU A 69 7.23 6.27 -1.92
CA LEU A 69 6.24 5.56 -1.09
C LEU A 69 5.95 6.30 0.22
N LYS A 70 6.98 6.84 0.87
CA LYS A 70 6.84 7.67 2.07
C LYS A 70 6.05 8.95 1.79
N ASP A 71 6.29 9.61 0.66
CA ASP A 71 5.57 10.82 0.24
C ASP A 71 4.07 10.55 0.03
N ILE A 72 3.74 9.40 -0.57
CA ILE A 72 2.35 8.96 -0.71
C ILE A 72 1.73 8.62 0.66
N GLY A 73 2.53 8.26 1.67
CA GLY A 73 2.08 7.95 3.03
C GLY A 73 2.02 6.45 3.35
N ALA A 74 2.70 5.62 2.55
CA ALA A 74 2.89 4.22 2.88
C ALA A 74 3.81 4.08 4.12
N GLN A 75 3.40 3.25 5.07
CA GLN A 75 4.11 3.01 6.33
C GLN A 75 4.78 1.63 6.37
N TYR A 76 4.28 0.69 5.56
CA TYR A 76 4.76 -0.69 5.52
C TYR A 76 5.17 -1.06 4.09
N ILE A 77 6.18 -1.92 3.95
CA ILE A 77 6.62 -2.40 2.65
C ILE A 77 6.91 -3.89 2.77
N ILE A 78 6.30 -4.69 1.91
CA ILE A 78 6.61 -6.10 1.76
C ILE A 78 7.94 -6.21 1.01
N ILE A 79 8.88 -6.99 1.54
CA ILE A 79 10.16 -7.28 0.90
C ILE A 79 10.47 -8.77 0.99
N GLY A 80 11.07 -9.31 -0.08
CA GLY A 80 11.43 -10.72 -0.13
C GLY A 80 10.21 -11.67 -0.14
N HIS A 81 9.08 -11.24 -0.68
CA HIS A 81 7.96 -12.15 -1.00
C HIS A 81 8.47 -13.32 -1.86
N SER A 82 7.96 -14.54 -1.67
CA SER A 82 8.46 -15.73 -2.38
C SER A 82 8.39 -15.55 -3.90
N GLU A 83 7.33 -14.93 -4.41
CA GLU A 83 7.20 -14.60 -5.84
C GLU A 83 8.34 -13.70 -6.33
N ARG A 84 8.81 -12.74 -5.53
CA ARG A 84 9.94 -11.85 -5.86
C ARG A 84 11.31 -12.51 -5.73
N ARG A 85 11.39 -13.63 -5.00
CA ARG A 85 12.61 -14.44 -4.91
C ARG A 85 12.72 -15.41 -6.07
N THR A 86 11.58 -15.85 -6.60
CA THR A 86 11.50 -16.83 -7.69
C THR A 86 11.49 -16.15 -9.07
N TYR A 87 10.83 -14.99 -9.21
CA TYR A 87 10.60 -14.27 -10.47
C TYR A 87 11.07 -12.81 -10.40
#